data_AF-Q9LZQ2-F1
#
_entry.id   AF-Q9LZQ2-F1
#
_cell.length_a   1.000
_cell.length_b   1.000
_cell.length_c   1.000
_cell.angle_alpha   90.00
_cell.angle_beta   90.00
_cell.angle_gamma   90.00
#
_symmetry.space_group_name_H-M   'P 1'
#
loop_
_entity.id
_entity.type
_entity.pdbx_description
1 polymer ?
#
loop_
_entity_poly.entity_id
_entity_poly.type
_entity_poly.pdbx_seq_one_letter_code
_entity_poly.pdbx_strand_id
1 'polypeptide(L)'
;MIESTYLAKKRLVRHPNPKLLVLRLEMSSDRCSRTLFLETYSKDHHDHINIFIHSYTSPVPYPKYSTYDTVGQIMGYCNGIVCIYDLGYIYLINPATRKLRILSPEFLREYTGRTGWSNDLPINVGFGRDMVTGTYKVILMYLFDRNFVKTEALNLKNGERRYVYFPISYGQLGNDKRSIFANGSLYWLPKPDVDFYTNQLIKLAAIDLHTETFRYVPLPSWYTKYCKSVYLWSLKDSLCVSDVLQNPSVDVWSLQQEEPSVKWEKMFSVNILSTNCLDANFWKLCLAAYYFRSTGRDPANNTLDQVPDDHCTNVLYTEKLGSSV
;
A
#
# COMPACT_ATOMS: atom_id res chain seq x y z
N MET A 1 49.75 -4.40 7.27
CA MET A 1 48.88 -5.45 7.84
C MET A 1 47.75 -4.72 8.58
N ILE A 2 46.60 -4.53 7.93
CA ILE A 2 45.46 -3.76 8.46
C ILE A 2 44.24 -4.67 8.37
N GLU A 3 43.94 -5.38 9.45
CA GLU A 3 42.63 -5.97 9.70
C GLU A 3 41.96 -5.09 10.75
N SER A 4 41.03 -4.24 10.31
CA SER A 4 40.20 -3.43 11.19
C SER A 4 38.80 -4.05 11.23
N THR A 5 38.50 -4.74 12.33
CA THR A 5 37.19 -5.33 12.66
C THR A 5 36.13 -4.30 13.05
N TYR A 6 36.19 -3.07 12.51
CA TYR A 6 35.38 -1.94 12.99
C TYR A 6 33.91 -1.89 12.53
N LEU A 7 33.34 -2.97 11.98
CA LEU A 7 31.90 -3.00 11.65
C LEU A 7 31.20 -4.25 12.19
N ALA A 8 31.48 -4.58 13.46
CA ALA A 8 30.58 -5.41 14.25
C ALA A 8 29.34 -4.58 14.68
N LYS A 9 28.16 -5.00 14.21
CA LYS A 9 26.82 -4.68 14.75
C LYS A 9 26.48 -3.18 14.88
N LYS A 10 26.06 -2.56 13.78
CA LYS A 10 25.00 -1.55 13.87
C LYS A 10 23.74 -2.25 14.37
N ARG A 11 23.45 -2.17 15.67
CA ARG A 11 22.09 -2.34 16.18
C ARG A 11 21.22 -1.41 15.34
N LEU A 12 20.33 -1.96 14.52
CA LEU A 12 19.23 -1.21 13.92
C LEU A 12 18.60 -0.41 15.05
N VAL A 13 18.83 0.90 15.04
CA VAL A 13 18.14 1.82 15.93
C VAL A 13 16.67 1.63 15.57
N ARG A 14 15.96 0.84 16.37
CA ARG A 14 14.50 0.88 16.39
C ARG A 14 14.19 2.35 16.55
N HIS A 15 13.54 2.98 15.57
CA HIS A 15 12.85 4.22 15.89
C HIS A 15 11.92 3.85 17.05
N PRO A 16 12.14 4.38 18.26
CA PRO A 16 11.46 3.86 19.45
C PRO A 16 9.95 4.13 19.42
N ASN A 17 9.50 4.99 18.51
CA ASN A 17 8.09 5.31 18.31
C ASN A 17 7.68 5.00 16.87
N PRO A 18 7.28 3.76 16.54
CA PRO A 18 6.54 3.48 15.30
C PRO A 18 5.36 4.47 15.15
N LYS A 19 5.27 5.12 14.00
CA LYS A 19 4.20 6.07 13.68
C LYS A 19 3.27 5.49 12.62
N LEU A 20 1.96 5.67 12.82
CA LEU A 20 0.98 5.49 11.75
C LEU A 20 1.06 6.69 10.81
N LEU A 21 0.99 6.44 9.52
CA LEU A 21 0.94 7.48 8.49
C LEU A 21 -0.43 7.44 7.83
N VAL A 22 -1.12 8.58 7.84
CA VAL A 22 -2.45 8.76 7.26
C VAL A 22 -2.35 9.80 6.16
N LEU A 23 -2.86 9.46 4.99
CA LEU A 23 -2.94 10.40 3.88
C LEU A 23 -4.27 11.14 3.98
N ARG A 24 -4.20 12.45 4.20
CA ARG A 24 -5.35 13.34 4.26
C ARG A 24 -5.39 14.20 3.01
N LEU A 25 -6.58 14.36 2.47
CA LEU A 25 -6.83 15.20 1.30
C LEU A 25 -7.87 16.25 1.67
N GLU A 26 -7.52 17.51 1.45
CA GLU A 26 -8.42 18.64 1.64
C GLU A 26 -8.83 19.20 0.29
N MET A 27 -10.11 19.50 0.13
CA MET A 27 -10.68 20.09 -1.07
C MET A 27 -11.26 21.46 -0.70
N SER A 28 -10.96 22.49 -1.49
CA SER A 28 -11.58 23.81 -1.31
C SER A 28 -13.09 23.74 -1.54
N SER A 29 -13.82 24.72 -1.01
CA SER A 29 -15.28 24.80 -1.14
C SER A 29 -15.76 24.87 -2.59
N ASP A 30 -15.01 25.56 -3.46
CA ASP A 30 -15.25 25.62 -4.90
C ASP A 30 -14.77 24.35 -5.65
N ARG A 31 -14.07 23.45 -4.94
CA ARG A 31 -13.45 22.21 -5.45
C ARG A 31 -12.49 22.43 -6.62
N CYS A 32 -11.96 23.64 -6.77
CA CYS A 32 -10.92 23.95 -7.73
C CYS A 32 -9.53 23.69 -7.14
N SER A 33 -9.37 23.71 -5.82
CA SER A 33 -8.09 23.47 -5.15
C SER A 33 -8.11 22.21 -4.30
N ARG A 34 -7.04 21.43 -4.38
CA ARG A 34 -6.87 20.20 -3.60
C ARG A 34 -5.51 20.18 -2.94
N THR A 35 -5.45 19.90 -1.64
CA THR A 35 -4.19 19.83 -0.89
C THR A 35 -4.00 18.47 -0.26
N LEU A 36 -2.77 17.94 -0.37
CA LEU A 36 -2.37 16.65 0.16
C LEU A 36 -1.49 16.82 1.38
N PHE A 37 -1.85 16.08 2.43
CA PHE A 37 -1.18 16.06 3.71
C PHE A 37 -0.82 14.62 4.09
N LEU A 38 0.36 14.44 4.66
CA LEU A 38 0.74 13.20 5.32
C LEU A 38 0.81 13.44 6.82
N GLU A 39 -0.15 12.89 7.52
CA GLU A 39 -0.28 12.99 8.96
C GLU A 39 0.43 11.81 9.64
N THR A 40 1.21 12.09 10.68
CA THR A 40 1.87 11.07 11.48
C THR A 40 1.21 11.00 12.85
N TYR A 41 0.90 9.79 13.31
CA TYR A 41 0.35 9.53 14.64
C TYR A 41 1.27 8.58 15.41
N SER A 42 1.59 8.90 16.66
CA SER A 42 2.36 8.06 17.56
C SER A 42 1.51 7.59 18.75
N LYS A 43 1.98 6.57 19.46
CA LYS A 43 1.24 6.01 20.61
C LYS A 43 1.15 7.00 21.77
N ASP A 44 2.18 7.81 21.94
CA ASP A 44 2.24 8.78 23.03
C ASP A 44 1.34 10.00 22.78
N HIS A 45 0.64 10.08 21.63
CA HIS A 45 -0.23 11.19 21.21
C HIS A 45 0.41 12.59 21.18
N HIS A 46 1.66 12.75 21.60
CA HIS A 46 2.37 14.03 21.69
C HIS A 46 3.08 14.43 20.38
N ASP A 47 3.26 13.48 19.46
CA ASP A 47 3.99 13.67 18.21
C ASP A 47 3.05 13.59 16.99
N HIS A 48 2.00 14.40 16.97
CA HIS A 48 1.21 14.58 15.75
C HIS A 48 1.90 15.60 14.84
N ILE A 49 2.34 15.14 13.66
CA ILE A 49 2.95 16.00 12.65
C ILE A 49 2.08 15.93 11.42
N ASN A 50 1.65 17.11 10.95
CA ASN A 50 1.04 17.25 9.65
C ASN A 50 2.11 17.71 8.63
N ILE A 51 2.36 16.90 7.60
CA ILE A 51 3.33 17.19 6.55
C ILE A 51 2.59 17.58 5.28
N PHE A 52 2.68 18.85 4.89
CA PHE A 52 2.25 19.29 3.57
C PHE A 52 3.04 18.58 2.47
N ILE A 53 2.35 17.97 1.51
CA ILE A 53 2.97 17.34 0.33
C ILE A 53 2.89 18.29 -0.86
N HIS A 54 1.67 18.61 -1.29
CA HIS A 54 1.44 19.41 -2.49
C HIS A 54 0.02 19.98 -2.51
N SER A 55 -0.17 21.05 -3.28
CA SER A 55 -1.49 21.63 -3.55
C SER A 55 -1.64 21.83 -5.05
N TYR A 56 -2.82 21.48 -5.55
CA TYR A 56 -3.22 21.63 -6.94
C TYR A 56 -4.31 22.68 -7.04
N THR A 57 -4.31 23.41 -8.14
CA THR A 57 -5.45 24.24 -8.55
C THR A 57 -5.82 23.89 -9.98
N SER A 58 -7.08 23.53 -10.18
CA SER A 58 -7.69 23.27 -11.47
C SER A 58 -8.57 24.45 -11.87
N PRO A 59 -8.57 24.87 -13.16
CA PRO A 59 -9.47 25.91 -13.64
C PRO A 59 -10.94 25.48 -13.63
N VAL A 60 -11.21 24.17 -13.54
CA VAL A 60 -12.55 23.60 -13.42
C VAL A 60 -12.66 22.76 -12.13
N PRO A 61 -13.82 22.76 -11.45
CA PRO A 61 -14.00 21.97 -10.24
C PRO A 61 -13.75 20.47 -10.47
N TYR A 62 -13.08 19.81 -9.53
CA TYR A 62 -12.94 18.35 -9.56
C TYR A 62 -14.32 17.66 -9.43
N PRO A 63 -14.57 16.55 -10.16
CA PRO A 63 -15.86 15.85 -10.12
C PRO A 63 -16.20 15.34 -8.70
N LYS A 64 -17.50 15.23 -8.38
CA LYS A 64 -17.99 14.76 -7.07
C LYS A 64 -18.15 13.24 -6.99
N TYR A 65 -18.34 12.63 -8.15
CA TYR A 65 -18.70 11.23 -8.31
C TYR A 65 -18.07 10.72 -9.61
N SER A 66 -16.75 10.73 -9.74
CA SER A 66 -16.17 9.87 -10.77
C SER A 66 -15.98 8.48 -10.16
N THR A 67 -16.41 7.43 -10.85
CA THR A 67 -16.13 6.03 -10.44
C THR A 67 -14.63 5.73 -10.40
N TYR A 68 -13.83 6.62 -11.00
CA TYR A 68 -12.38 6.67 -10.96
C TYR A 68 -11.87 7.74 -9.99
N ASP A 69 -12.68 8.23 -9.04
CA ASP A 69 -12.28 9.30 -8.13
C ASP A 69 -10.96 8.87 -7.50
N THR A 70 -9.92 9.53 -8.00
CA THR A 70 -8.52 9.40 -7.67
C THR A 70 -8.39 9.98 -6.29
N VAL A 71 -8.91 9.26 -5.30
CA VAL A 71 -8.60 9.52 -3.92
C VAL A 71 -7.13 9.17 -3.83
N GLY A 72 -6.29 10.19 -3.64
CA GLY A 72 -4.85 9.96 -3.52
C GLY A 72 -4.62 8.82 -2.53
N GLN A 73 -3.80 7.85 -2.90
CA GLN A 73 -3.65 6.62 -2.14
C GLN A 73 -2.17 6.39 -1.83
N ILE A 74 -1.89 5.90 -0.61
CA ILE A 74 -0.58 5.33 -0.32
C ILE A 74 -0.47 4.01 -1.07
N MET A 75 0.42 3.97 -2.07
CA MET A 75 0.63 2.83 -2.96
C MET A 75 1.65 1.83 -2.42
N GLY A 76 2.51 2.29 -1.52
CA GLY A 76 3.53 1.45 -0.91
C GLY A 76 4.49 2.25 -0.03
N TYR A 77 5.35 1.53 0.67
CA TYR A 77 6.41 2.10 1.50
C TYR A 77 7.63 1.19 1.49
N CYS A 78 8.83 1.76 1.58
CA CYS A 78 10.08 1.04 1.59
C CYS A 78 11.15 1.89 2.27
N ASN A 79 11.88 1.34 3.26
CA ASN A 79 12.95 2.05 4.00
C ASN A 79 12.55 3.43 4.55
N GLY A 80 11.32 3.56 5.05
CA GLY A 80 10.78 4.83 5.56
C GLY A 80 10.38 5.85 4.49
N ILE A 81 10.49 5.52 3.21
CA ILE A 81 9.95 6.31 2.10
C ILE A 81 8.53 5.81 1.81
N VAL A 82 7.59 6.74 1.63
CA VAL A 82 6.20 6.49 1.27
C VAL A 82 5.97 6.90 -0.16
N CYS A 83 5.33 6.01 -0.93
CA CYS A 83 4.87 6.28 -2.29
C CYS A 83 3.38 6.59 -2.25
N ILE A 84 2.99 7.75 -2.75
CA ILE A 84 1.60 8.20 -2.86
C ILE A 84 1.33 8.45 -4.34
N TYR A 85 0.17 7.99 -4.82
CA TYR A 85 -0.30 8.27 -6.16
C TYR A 85 -1.60 9.08 -6.11
N ASP A 86 -1.62 10.24 -6.75
CA ASP A 86 -2.79 11.10 -6.84
C ASP A 86 -2.81 11.89 -8.14
N LEU A 87 -3.94 11.91 -8.84
CA LEU A 87 -4.16 12.70 -10.07
C LEU A 87 -3.03 12.60 -11.12
N GLY A 88 -2.42 11.42 -11.26
CA GLY A 88 -1.30 11.23 -12.18
C GLY A 88 0.07 11.67 -11.66
N TYR A 89 0.17 12.12 -10.42
CA TYR A 89 1.43 12.42 -9.76
C TYR A 89 1.84 11.29 -8.85
N ILE A 90 3.13 10.96 -8.86
CA ILE A 90 3.72 10.07 -7.85
C ILE A 90 4.59 10.89 -6.92
N TYR A 91 4.25 10.82 -5.63
CA TYR A 91 5.01 11.45 -4.55
C TYR A 91 5.81 10.41 -3.80
N LEU A 92 7.10 10.65 -3.69
CA LEU A 92 8.03 9.85 -2.90
C LEU A 92 8.53 10.72 -1.77
N ILE A 93 7.98 10.53 -0.58
CA ILE A 93 8.30 11.33 0.60
C ILE A 93 8.96 10.47 1.66
N ASN A 94 10.06 10.98 2.24
CA ASN A 94 10.61 10.46 3.48
C ASN A 94 10.11 11.34 4.63
N PRO A 95 9.12 10.89 5.45
CA PRO A 95 8.51 11.73 6.49
C PRO A 95 9.51 12.19 7.56
N ALA A 96 10.52 11.37 7.86
CA ALA A 96 11.53 11.67 8.88
C ALA A 96 12.48 12.80 8.44
N THR A 97 12.79 12.88 7.15
CA THR A 97 13.69 13.93 6.59
C THR A 97 12.96 15.04 5.86
N ARG A 98 11.65 14.90 5.64
CA ARG A 98 10.78 15.76 4.82
C ARG A 98 11.27 15.95 3.38
N LYS A 99 12.18 15.09 2.90
CA LYS A 99 12.61 15.11 1.50
C LYS A 99 11.49 14.54 0.63
N LEU A 100 11.06 15.34 -0.33
CA LEU A 100 10.01 15.02 -1.29
C LEU A 100 10.59 14.96 -2.69
N ARG A 101 10.20 13.93 -3.45
CA ARG A 101 10.39 13.86 -4.90
C ARG A 101 9.02 13.68 -5.55
N ILE A 102 8.79 14.42 -6.63
CA ILE A 102 7.54 14.40 -7.38
C ILE A 102 7.84 13.90 -8.79
N LEU A 103 7.05 12.94 -9.27
CA LEU A 103 7.02 12.54 -10.68
C LEU A 103 5.73 13.08 -11.27
N SER A 104 5.84 13.94 -12.28
CA SER A 104 4.69 14.63 -12.87
C SER A 104 3.96 13.77 -13.91
N PRO A 105 2.68 14.08 -14.20
CA PRO A 105 1.92 13.46 -15.28
C PRO A 105 2.65 13.46 -16.63
N GLU A 106 3.32 14.57 -16.98
CA GLU A 106 4.04 14.72 -18.24
C GLU A 106 5.18 13.71 -18.33
N PHE A 107 5.97 13.61 -17.26
CA PHE A 107 7.02 12.60 -17.17
C PHE A 107 6.42 11.21 -17.31
N LEU A 108 5.34 10.88 -16.58
CA LEU A 108 4.77 9.53 -16.61
C LEU A 108 4.22 9.14 -18.01
N ARG A 109 3.66 10.08 -18.78
CA ARG A 109 3.14 9.82 -20.14
C ARG A 109 4.21 9.50 -21.20
N GLU A 110 5.41 10.06 -21.04
CA GLU A 110 6.48 10.09 -22.07
C GLU A 110 6.86 8.72 -22.66
N TYR A 111 6.79 7.65 -21.88
CA TYR A 111 7.36 6.35 -22.28
C TYR A 111 6.37 5.35 -22.91
N THR A 112 5.17 5.79 -23.29
CA THR A 112 4.20 4.94 -24.00
C THR A 112 4.57 4.73 -25.49
N GLY A 113 5.86 4.56 -25.82
CA GLY A 113 6.38 4.37 -27.19
C GLY A 113 5.97 3.08 -27.93
N ARG A 114 4.94 2.37 -27.45
CA ARG A 114 4.29 1.23 -28.12
C ARG A 114 2.80 1.25 -27.77
N THR A 115 2.02 2.08 -28.46
CA THR A 115 0.59 1.87 -28.78
C THR A 115 -0.32 1.35 -27.66
N GLY A 116 -0.20 1.84 -26.43
CA GLY A 116 -1.36 1.96 -25.53
C GLY A 116 -2.22 3.13 -25.99
N TRP A 117 -3.38 3.38 -25.36
CA TRP A 117 -4.11 4.64 -25.58
C TRP A 117 -3.16 5.80 -25.27
N SER A 118 -2.66 6.45 -26.32
CA SER A 118 -1.69 7.54 -26.21
C SER A 118 -2.28 8.63 -25.33
N ASN A 119 -1.60 8.99 -24.25
CA ASN A 119 -1.95 9.98 -23.21
C ASN A 119 -2.48 9.46 -21.87
N ASP A 120 -2.55 8.14 -21.67
CA ASP A 120 -3.01 7.61 -20.38
C ASP A 120 -1.93 7.66 -19.29
N LEU A 121 -2.39 7.98 -18.07
CA LEU A 121 -1.60 7.91 -16.85
C LEU A 121 -1.61 6.48 -16.28
N PRO A 122 -0.66 6.11 -15.41
CA PRO A 122 -0.71 4.82 -14.73
C PRO A 122 -2.04 4.61 -14.00
N ILE A 123 -2.67 3.45 -14.17
CA ILE A 123 -3.87 3.06 -13.41
C ILE A 123 -3.53 2.42 -12.06
N ASN A 124 -2.28 1.97 -11.91
CA ASN A 124 -1.75 1.45 -10.66
C ASN A 124 -0.24 1.69 -10.57
N VAL A 125 0.24 1.77 -9.33
CA VAL A 125 1.64 2.04 -9.02
C VAL A 125 2.08 1.09 -7.90
N GLY A 126 3.25 0.48 -8.06
CA GLY A 126 3.95 -0.24 -7.00
C GLY A 126 5.29 0.42 -6.69
N PHE A 127 5.80 0.27 -5.47
CA PHE A 127 7.04 0.92 -5.04
C PHE A 127 7.88 0.05 -4.11
N GLY A 128 9.17 -0.06 -4.41
CA GLY A 128 10.12 -0.79 -3.58
C GLY A 128 11.58 -0.54 -3.94
N ARG A 129 12.47 -1.38 -3.42
CA ARG A 129 13.91 -1.31 -3.62
C ARG A 129 14.45 -2.60 -4.22
N ASP A 130 15.25 -2.46 -5.27
CA ASP A 130 16.13 -3.53 -5.75
C ASP A 130 17.23 -3.75 -4.70
N MET A 131 17.21 -4.93 -4.07
CA MET A 131 18.10 -5.28 -2.97
C MET A 131 19.54 -5.55 -3.42
N VAL A 132 19.76 -5.84 -4.70
CA VAL A 132 21.08 -6.12 -5.26
C VAL A 132 21.78 -4.83 -5.69
N THR A 133 21.09 -3.97 -6.45
CA THR A 133 21.66 -2.68 -6.89
C THR A 133 21.53 -1.58 -5.84
N GLY A 134 20.65 -1.77 -4.84
CA GLY A 134 20.31 -0.80 -3.83
C GLY A 134 19.44 0.37 -4.33
N THR A 135 19.03 0.36 -5.61
CA THR A 135 18.24 1.42 -6.22
C THR A 135 16.74 1.24 -5.96
N TYR A 136 15.99 2.35 -5.91
CA TYR A 136 14.54 2.29 -5.78
C TYR A 136 13.88 2.21 -7.16
N LYS A 137 12.82 1.40 -7.25
CA LYS A 137 12.04 1.24 -8.47
C LYS A 137 10.55 1.51 -8.20
N VAL A 138 9.90 2.04 -9.22
CA VAL A 138 8.45 2.18 -9.28
C VAL A 138 7.93 1.27 -10.38
N ILE A 139 6.95 0.44 -10.08
CA ILE A 139 6.20 -0.32 -11.08
C ILE A 139 5.03 0.53 -11.52
N LEU A 140 4.93 0.81 -12.81
CA LEU A 140 3.88 1.61 -13.43
C LEU A 140 3.01 0.65 -14.26
N MET A 141 1.71 0.60 -13.99
CA MET A 141 0.77 -0.19 -14.78
C MET A 141 -0.14 0.77 -15.56
N TYR A 142 -0.16 0.64 -16.87
CA TYR A 142 -0.99 1.42 -17.78
C TYR A 142 -2.08 0.55 -18.37
N LEU A 143 -3.27 1.10 -18.59
CA LEU A 143 -4.29 0.41 -19.37
C LEU A 143 -3.85 0.41 -20.84
N PHE A 144 -3.80 -0.77 -21.45
CA PHE A 144 -3.45 -0.93 -22.87
C PHE A 144 -4.69 -1.23 -23.72
N ASP A 145 -5.60 -2.03 -23.18
CA ASP A 145 -6.92 -2.36 -23.70
C ASP A 145 -7.86 -2.56 -22.48
N ARG A 146 -9.18 -2.68 -22.67
CA ARG A 146 -10.22 -2.65 -21.61
C ARG A 146 -9.84 -3.38 -20.32
N ASN A 147 -9.11 -4.50 -20.41
CA ASN A 147 -8.62 -5.26 -19.27
C ASN A 147 -7.10 -5.47 -19.22
N PHE A 148 -6.38 -5.25 -20.34
CA PHE A 148 -4.95 -5.57 -20.41
C PHE A 148 -4.11 -4.42 -19.86
N VAL A 149 -3.09 -4.77 -19.08
CA VAL A 149 -2.14 -3.81 -18.51
C VAL A 149 -0.79 -3.92 -19.20
N LYS A 150 -0.22 -2.77 -19.56
CA LYS A 150 1.19 -2.65 -19.89
C LYS A 150 1.93 -2.25 -18.61
N THR A 151 2.89 -3.05 -18.20
CA THR A 151 3.65 -2.82 -16.97
C THR A 151 5.08 -2.40 -17.28
N GLU A 152 5.58 -1.42 -16.55
CA GLU A 152 6.94 -0.90 -16.68
C GLU A 152 7.60 -0.77 -15.32
N ALA A 153 8.90 -1.06 -15.25
CA ALA A 153 9.75 -0.73 -14.12
C ALA A 153 10.50 0.58 -14.42
N LEU A 154 10.29 1.59 -13.59
CA LEU A 154 11.01 2.85 -13.59
C LEU A 154 12.09 2.82 -12.50
N ASN A 155 13.36 2.90 -12.90
CA ASN A 155 14.47 3.07 -11.98
C ASN A 155 14.61 4.54 -11.57
N LEU A 156 14.48 4.82 -10.28
CA LEU A 156 14.50 6.19 -9.77
C LEU A 156 15.89 6.82 -9.75
N LYS A 157 16.97 6.04 -9.85
CA LYS A 157 18.34 6.59 -9.85
C LYS A 157 18.68 7.26 -11.17
N ASN A 158 18.38 6.61 -12.29
CA ASN A 158 18.76 7.06 -13.63
C ASN A 158 17.55 7.44 -14.52
N GLY A 159 16.32 7.20 -14.07
CA GLY A 159 15.10 7.48 -14.84
C GLY A 159 14.81 6.44 -15.93
N GLU A 160 15.61 5.37 -16.02
CA GLU A 160 15.45 4.34 -17.02
C GLU A 160 14.14 3.58 -16.82
N ARG A 161 13.45 3.28 -17.92
CA ARG A 161 12.20 2.54 -17.94
C ARG A 161 12.34 1.26 -18.76
N ARG A 162 11.85 0.16 -18.21
CA ARG A 162 11.88 -1.14 -18.86
C ARG A 162 10.51 -1.78 -18.82
N TYR A 163 10.15 -2.44 -19.92
CA TYR A 163 8.93 -3.24 -19.96
C TYR A 163 9.06 -4.44 -19.02
N VAL A 164 7.99 -4.71 -18.27
CA VAL A 164 7.87 -5.87 -17.38
C VAL A 164 6.68 -6.69 -17.83
N TYR A 165 6.90 -7.97 -18.10
CA TYR A 165 5.82 -8.89 -18.36
C TYR A 165 4.98 -9.09 -17.10
N PHE A 166 3.69 -8.76 -17.15
CA PHE A 166 2.76 -8.88 -16.03
C PHE A 166 1.41 -9.42 -16.53
N PRO A 167 1.20 -10.75 -16.50
CA PRO A 167 0.06 -11.41 -17.14
C PRO A 167 -1.21 -11.39 -16.27
N ILE A 168 -1.49 -10.28 -15.59
CA ILE A 168 -2.68 -10.11 -14.76
C ILE A 168 -3.44 -8.90 -15.27
N SER A 169 -4.72 -9.08 -15.58
CA SER A 169 -5.59 -7.98 -15.97
C SER A 169 -5.86 -7.04 -14.80
N TYR A 170 -6.16 -5.77 -15.09
CA TYR A 170 -6.46 -4.80 -14.04
C TYR A 170 -7.64 -5.27 -13.15
N GLY A 171 -8.67 -5.88 -13.74
CA GLY A 171 -9.82 -6.42 -13.03
C GLY A 171 -9.51 -7.59 -12.08
N GLN A 172 -8.41 -8.31 -12.31
CA GLN A 172 -7.93 -9.42 -11.47
C GLN A 172 -7.13 -8.98 -10.25
N LEU A 173 -6.65 -7.74 -10.18
CA LEU A 173 -6.03 -7.23 -8.95
C LEU A 173 -7.09 -7.03 -7.85
N GLY A 174 -6.71 -7.21 -6.58
CA GLY A 174 -7.57 -6.98 -5.42
C GLY A 174 -8.17 -5.57 -5.38
N ASN A 175 -9.21 -5.37 -4.57
CA ASN A 175 -9.98 -4.12 -4.60
C ASN A 175 -9.16 -2.87 -4.22
N ASP A 176 -8.22 -3.01 -3.28
CA ASP A 176 -7.35 -1.89 -2.89
C ASP A 176 -6.25 -1.59 -3.91
N LYS A 177 -5.98 -2.54 -4.82
CA LYS A 177 -4.91 -2.54 -5.83
C LYS A 177 -3.52 -2.29 -5.24
N ARG A 178 -3.31 -2.48 -3.94
CA ARG A 178 -2.06 -2.11 -3.27
C ARG A 178 -1.00 -3.19 -3.48
N SER A 179 0.23 -2.71 -3.71
CA SER A 179 1.41 -3.58 -3.70
C SER A 179 2.06 -3.56 -2.33
N ILE A 180 2.57 -4.71 -1.89
CA ILE A 180 3.37 -4.81 -0.67
C ILE A 180 4.82 -5.14 -1.04
N PHE A 181 5.75 -4.34 -0.55
CA PHE A 181 7.17 -4.62 -0.66
C PHE A 181 7.64 -5.55 0.46
N ALA A 182 8.28 -6.66 0.08
CA ALA A 182 8.95 -7.59 0.98
C ALA A 182 10.09 -8.31 0.25
N ASN A 183 11.22 -8.51 0.92
CA ASN A 183 12.38 -9.26 0.40
C ASN A 183 12.79 -8.93 -1.07
N GLY A 184 12.78 -7.65 -1.46
CA GLY A 184 13.17 -7.24 -2.82
C GLY A 184 12.12 -7.44 -3.91
N SER A 185 10.95 -7.95 -3.57
CA SER A 185 9.82 -8.15 -4.49
C SER A 185 8.61 -7.28 -4.10
N LEU A 186 7.74 -7.03 -5.08
CA LEU A 186 6.40 -6.48 -4.86
C LEU A 186 5.35 -7.57 -5.02
N TYR A 187 4.37 -7.59 -4.13
CA TYR A 187 3.31 -8.58 -4.12
C TYR A 187 1.94 -7.90 -4.20
N TRP A 188 1.04 -8.47 -4.99
CA TRP A 188 -0.36 -8.04 -5.06
C TRP A 188 -1.28 -9.22 -4.73
N LEU A 189 -2.31 -8.94 -3.95
CA LEU A 189 -3.41 -9.87 -3.72
C LEU A 189 -4.34 -9.84 -4.96
N PRO A 190 -4.65 -10.99 -5.58
CA PRO A 190 -5.65 -11.04 -6.64
C PRO A 190 -7.07 -10.90 -6.08
N LYS A 191 -8.03 -10.52 -6.93
CA LYS A 191 -9.45 -10.50 -6.60
C LYS A 191 -9.98 -11.94 -6.55
N PRO A 192 -10.62 -12.37 -5.44
CA PRO A 192 -11.04 -13.76 -5.26
C PRO A 192 -12.12 -14.19 -6.28
N ASP A 193 -12.91 -13.24 -6.76
CA ASP A 193 -14.13 -13.50 -7.54
C ASP A 193 -13.90 -13.69 -9.05
N VAL A 194 -12.70 -13.40 -9.59
CA VAL A 194 -12.52 -13.44 -11.06
C VAL A 194 -12.42 -14.87 -11.58
N ASP A 195 -11.90 -15.78 -10.76
CA ASP A 195 -11.63 -17.15 -11.17
C ASP A 195 -12.74 -18.13 -10.74
N PHE A 196 -13.96 -17.67 -10.43
CA PHE A 196 -15.06 -18.56 -9.98
C PHE A 196 -15.32 -19.75 -10.90
N TYR A 197 -15.08 -19.59 -12.20
CA TYR A 197 -15.27 -20.60 -13.23
C TYR A 197 -14.10 -21.59 -13.35
N THR A 198 -12.94 -21.27 -12.79
CA THR A 198 -11.76 -22.13 -12.81
C THR A 198 -11.48 -22.68 -11.41
N ASN A 199 -11.23 -23.98 -11.28
CA ASN A 199 -10.74 -24.55 -10.02
C ASN A 199 -9.24 -24.26 -9.80
N GLN A 200 -8.71 -23.17 -10.38
CA GLN A 200 -7.31 -22.81 -10.20
C GLN A 200 -7.09 -22.24 -8.80
N LEU A 201 -5.99 -22.67 -8.18
CA LEU A 201 -5.55 -22.09 -6.90
C LEU A 201 -5.22 -20.62 -7.11
N ILE A 202 -5.84 -19.76 -6.29
CA ILE A 202 -5.54 -18.33 -6.25
C ILE A 202 -4.12 -18.14 -5.72
N LYS A 203 -3.29 -17.40 -6.46
CA LYS A 203 -1.88 -17.15 -6.14
C LYS A 203 -1.62 -15.65 -6.10
N LEU A 204 -0.73 -15.21 -5.22
CA LEU A 204 -0.21 -13.85 -5.24
C LEU A 204 0.52 -13.60 -6.55
N ALA A 205 0.34 -12.39 -7.07
CA ALA A 205 1.19 -11.84 -8.11
C ALA A 205 2.46 -11.31 -7.47
N ALA A 206 3.63 -11.65 -8.02
CA ALA A 206 4.89 -11.08 -7.55
C ALA A 206 5.75 -10.58 -8.72
N ILE A 207 6.43 -9.45 -8.52
CA ILE A 207 7.51 -8.97 -9.39
C ILE A 207 8.78 -8.87 -8.54
N ASP A 208 9.85 -9.55 -8.98
CA ASP A 208 11.19 -9.31 -8.45
C ASP A 208 11.73 -7.98 -8.97
N LEU A 209 12.17 -7.08 -8.08
CA LEU A 209 12.63 -5.76 -8.51
C LEU A 209 14.06 -5.76 -9.04
N HIS A 210 14.85 -6.81 -8.83
CA HIS A 210 16.19 -6.93 -9.40
C HIS A 210 16.13 -7.48 -10.83
N THR A 211 15.54 -8.66 -11.00
CA THR A 211 15.44 -9.34 -12.30
C THR A 211 14.29 -8.82 -13.16
N GLU A 212 13.36 -8.04 -12.58
CA GLU A 212 12.17 -7.53 -13.27
C GLU A 212 11.28 -8.64 -13.84
N THR A 213 11.28 -9.82 -13.20
CA THR A 213 10.51 -10.98 -13.62
C THR A 213 9.26 -11.19 -12.78
N PHE A 214 8.19 -11.57 -13.45
CA PHE A 214 6.93 -11.94 -12.82
C PHE A 214 6.93 -13.41 -12.40
N ARG A 215 6.30 -13.70 -11.25
CA ARG A 215 6.01 -15.06 -10.79
C ARG A 215 4.72 -15.10 -9.98
N TYR A 216 4.17 -16.29 -9.85
CA TYR A 216 3.05 -16.56 -8.95
C TYR A 216 3.55 -17.17 -7.64
N VAL A 217 3.03 -16.72 -6.50
CA VAL A 217 3.34 -17.28 -5.18
C VAL A 217 2.06 -17.86 -4.56
N PRO A 218 1.98 -19.19 -4.35
CA PRO A 218 0.87 -19.81 -3.61
C PRO A 218 0.59 -19.11 -2.28
N LEU A 219 -0.69 -18.91 -2.00
CA LEU A 219 -1.18 -18.45 -0.70
C LEU A 219 -1.12 -19.58 0.35
N PRO A 220 -1.22 -19.27 1.65
CA PRO A 220 -1.38 -20.28 2.69
C PRO A 220 -2.53 -21.26 2.36
N SER A 221 -2.41 -22.51 2.79
CA SER A 221 -3.40 -23.58 2.47
C SER A 221 -4.81 -23.30 2.98
N TRP A 222 -4.97 -22.44 3.99
CA TRP A 222 -6.27 -22.01 4.50
C TRP A 222 -6.96 -20.97 3.61
N TYR A 223 -6.23 -20.30 2.71
CA TYR A 223 -6.81 -19.30 1.82
C TYR A 223 -7.68 -19.99 0.77
N THR A 224 -8.90 -19.49 0.60
CA THR A 224 -9.85 -19.97 -0.40
C THR A 224 -10.47 -18.80 -1.15
N LYS A 225 -11.14 -19.10 -2.28
CA LYS A 225 -11.93 -18.11 -3.03
C LYS A 225 -13.07 -17.47 -2.25
N TYR A 226 -13.41 -18.01 -1.08
CA TYR A 226 -14.45 -17.46 -0.20
C TYR A 226 -13.90 -16.45 0.81
N CYS A 227 -12.58 -16.31 0.91
CA CYS A 227 -11.94 -15.35 1.79
C CYS A 227 -12.08 -13.93 1.23
N LYS A 228 -12.91 -13.10 1.88
CA LYS A 228 -13.21 -11.71 1.44
C LYS A 228 -12.46 -10.62 2.21
N SER A 229 -11.85 -10.99 3.32
CA SER A 229 -11.22 -10.10 4.31
C SER A 229 -9.74 -10.36 4.47
N VAL A 230 -9.09 -10.83 3.40
CA VAL A 230 -7.66 -11.11 3.44
C VAL A 230 -6.89 -9.82 3.22
N TYR A 231 -6.00 -9.54 4.15
CA TYR A 231 -5.13 -8.39 4.17
C TYR A 231 -3.68 -8.83 3.95
N LEU A 232 -3.07 -8.30 2.89
CA LEU A 232 -1.66 -8.49 2.57
C LEU A 232 -0.87 -7.29 3.11
N TRP A 233 0.22 -7.55 3.83
CA TRP A 233 1.03 -6.51 4.46
C TRP A 233 2.45 -6.99 4.70
N SER A 234 3.33 -6.12 5.22
CA SER A 234 4.68 -6.50 5.60
C SER A 234 4.99 -6.15 7.04
N LEU A 235 5.72 -7.05 7.70
CA LEU A 235 6.21 -6.91 9.06
C LEU A 235 7.70 -7.21 9.07
N LYS A 236 8.53 -6.20 9.38
CA LYS A 236 10.00 -6.33 9.42
C LYS A 236 10.57 -6.99 8.16
N ASP A 237 10.16 -6.49 6.99
CA ASP A 237 10.55 -6.96 5.66
C ASP A 237 10.07 -8.37 5.26
N SER A 238 9.32 -9.05 6.13
CA SER A 238 8.62 -10.29 5.78
C SER A 238 7.21 -10.01 5.26
N LEU A 239 6.82 -10.74 4.21
CA LEU A 239 5.47 -10.68 3.67
C LEU A 239 4.51 -11.42 4.61
N CYS A 240 3.41 -10.76 4.99
CA CYS A 240 2.41 -11.28 5.89
C CYS A 240 1.02 -11.28 5.26
N VAL A 241 0.24 -12.29 5.61
CA VAL A 241 -1.16 -12.46 5.21
C VAL A 241 -2.00 -12.77 6.44
N SER A 242 -3.15 -12.12 6.54
CA SER A 242 -4.11 -12.32 7.63
C SER A 242 -5.53 -12.21 7.11
N ASP A 243 -6.44 -13.06 7.59
CA ASP A 243 -7.87 -12.82 7.43
C ASP A 243 -8.38 -12.01 8.62
N VAL A 244 -8.71 -10.74 8.37
CA VAL A 244 -8.97 -9.76 9.42
C VAL A 244 -10.40 -9.84 10.00
N LEU A 245 -11.26 -10.69 9.45
CA LEU A 245 -12.55 -11.01 10.05
C LEU A 245 -12.50 -12.23 10.98
N GLN A 246 -11.35 -12.91 11.08
CA GLN A 246 -11.13 -13.92 12.12
C GLN A 246 -11.38 -13.32 13.50
N ASN A 247 -12.16 -14.02 14.32
CA ASN A 247 -12.61 -13.58 15.63
C ASN A 247 -12.43 -14.73 16.63
N PRO A 248 -11.90 -14.49 17.85
CA PRO A 248 -11.48 -13.20 18.42
C PRO A 248 -10.09 -12.72 18.04
N SER A 249 -9.26 -13.62 17.52
CA SER A 249 -7.88 -13.31 17.17
C SER A 249 -7.67 -13.49 15.67
N VAL A 250 -6.86 -12.60 15.11
CA VAL A 250 -6.43 -12.65 13.71
C VAL A 250 -5.07 -13.31 13.64
N ASP A 251 -4.98 -14.41 12.90
CA ASP A 251 -3.71 -15.09 12.68
C ASP A 251 -2.82 -14.31 11.70
N VAL A 252 -1.55 -14.17 12.06
CA VAL A 252 -0.54 -13.57 11.18
C VAL A 252 0.34 -14.67 10.60
N TRP A 253 0.14 -14.93 9.31
CA TRP A 253 0.93 -15.87 8.54
C TRP A 253 2.02 -15.11 7.80
N SER A 254 3.24 -15.63 7.83
CA SER A 254 4.42 -15.01 7.20
C SER A 254 5.02 -15.97 6.18
N LEU A 255 5.42 -15.42 5.03
CA LEU A 255 6.13 -16.14 3.99
C LEU A 255 7.57 -16.36 4.48
N GLN A 256 7.93 -17.63 4.73
CA GLN A 256 9.26 -18.01 5.21
C GLN A 256 10.19 -18.36 4.04
N GLN A 257 9.64 -18.95 2.99
CA GLN A 257 10.41 -19.52 1.90
C GLN A 257 9.55 -19.55 0.63
N GLU A 258 10.17 -19.26 -0.52
CA GLU A 258 9.53 -19.42 -1.85
C GLU A 258 10.11 -20.62 -2.62
N GLU A 259 11.42 -20.82 -2.56
CA GLU A 259 12.13 -21.89 -3.29
C GLU A 259 12.83 -22.88 -2.35
N PRO A 260 12.84 -24.19 -2.64
CA PRO A 260 12.24 -24.84 -3.81
C PRO A 260 10.72 -25.02 -3.69
N SER A 261 10.16 -24.82 -2.49
CA SER A 261 8.72 -24.88 -2.24
C SER A 261 8.28 -23.74 -1.33
N VAL A 262 7.09 -23.21 -1.61
CA VAL A 262 6.52 -22.10 -0.85
C VAL A 262 6.07 -22.59 0.52
N LYS A 263 6.61 -21.95 1.58
CA LYS A 263 6.27 -22.23 2.97
C LYS A 263 5.74 -20.97 3.65
N TRP A 264 4.51 -21.08 4.14
CA TRP A 264 3.90 -20.12 5.04
C TRP A 264 3.88 -20.65 6.46
N GLU A 265 4.17 -19.80 7.44
CA GLU A 265 4.16 -20.16 8.85
C GLU A 265 3.30 -19.18 9.65
N LYS A 266 2.43 -19.71 10.51
CA LYS A 266 1.69 -18.91 11.48
C LYS A 266 2.68 -18.45 12.55
N MET A 267 2.95 -17.15 12.61
CA MET A 267 3.90 -16.62 13.58
C MET A 267 3.25 -16.40 14.95
N PHE A 268 2.05 -15.84 14.98
CA PHE A 268 1.29 -15.53 16.19
C PHE A 268 -0.16 -15.16 15.83
N SER A 269 -1.00 -15.06 16.85
CA SER A 269 -2.37 -14.57 16.75
C SER A 269 -2.47 -13.22 17.48
N VAL A 270 -3.14 -12.25 16.87
CA VAL A 270 -3.33 -10.91 17.44
C VAL A 270 -4.77 -10.76 17.86
N ASN A 271 -5.02 -10.48 19.13
CA ASN A 271 -6.35 -10.07 19.58
C ASN A 271 -6.59 -8.62 19.13
N ILE A 272 -7.41 -8.45 18.10
CA ILE A 272 -7.74 -7.15 17.51
C ILE A 272 -8.73 -6.33 18.35
N LEU A 273 -9.35 -6.92 19.37
CA LEU A 273 -10.25 -6.22 20.30
C LEU A 273 -9.48 -5.45 21.39
N SER A 274 -8.22 -5.79 21.63
CA SER A 274 -7.37 -5.17 22.64
C SER A 274 -6.44 -4.08 22.08
N THR A 275 -6.98 -3.15 21.28
CA THR A 275 -6.20 -2.14 20.52
C THR A 275 -5.23 -1.32 21.38
N ASN A 276 -5.63 -0.93 22.60
CA ASN A 276 -4.83 -0.09 23.50
C ASN A 276 -3.49 -0.74 23.92
N CYS A 277 -3.47 -2.07 23.99
CA CYS A 277 -2.29 -2.84 24.41
C CYS A 277 -1.39 -3.25 23.23
N LEU A 278 -1.84 -3.06 21.99
CA LEU A 278 -1.11 -3.55 20.83
C LEU A 278 0.14 -2.72 20.56
N ASP A 279 1.20 -3.42 20.16
CA ASP A 279 2.37 -2.82 19.55
C ASP A 279 1.94 -2.14 18.24
N ALA A 280 2.45 -0.94 18.00
CA ALA A 280 2.08 -0.13 16.83
C ALA A 280 2.41 -0.77 15.48
N ASN A 281 3.27 -1.80 15.45
CA ASN A 281 3.44 -2.66 14.28
C ASN A 281 2.14 -3.34 13.82
N PHE A 282 1.15 -3.52 14.72
CA PHE A 282 -0.14 -4.18 14.44
C PHE A 282 -1.29 -3.21 14.18
N TRP A 283 -1.07 -1.90 14.27
CA TRP A 283 -2.12 -0.93 14.05
C TRP A 283 -2.71 -1.04 12.65
N LYS A 284 -1.88 -1.29 11.62
CA LYS A 284 -2.37 -1.53 10.26
C LYS A 284 -3.33 -2.72 10.17
N LEU A 285 -3.02 -3.80 10.89
CA LEU A 285 -3.86 -5.00 10.92
C LEU A 285 -5.22 -4.71 11.57
N CYS A 286 -5.24 -3.94 12.66
CA CYS A 286 -6.47 -3.55 13.34
C CYS A 286 -7.31 -2.60 12.50
N LEU A 287 -6.68 -1.65 11.81
CA LEU A 287 -7.36 -0.73 10.91
C LEU A 287 -7.95 -1.45 9.70
N ALA A 288 -7.24 -2.43 9.15
CA ALA A 288 -7.79 -3.32 8.14
C ALA A 288 -9.01 -4.07 8.71
N ALA A 289 -8.89 -4.70 9.89
CA ALA A 289 -10.02 -5.39 10.53
C ALA A 289 -11.25 -4.49 10.72
N TYR A 290 -11.05 -3.24 11.14
CA TYR A 290 -12.12 -2.26 11.28
C TYR A 290 -12.77 -1.93 9.92
N TYR A 291 -11.97 -1.62 8.90
CA TYR A 291 -12.46 -1.34 7.54
C TYR A 291 -13.29 -2.49 6.96
N PHE A 292 -12.84 -3.73 7.14
CA PHE A 292 -13.59 -4.90 6.66
C PHE A 292 -14.86 -5.19 7.48
N ARG A 293 -14.89 -4.85 8.77
CA ARG A 293 -16.10 -4.98 9.61
C ARG A 293 -17.13 -3.90 9.29
N SER A 294 -16.72 -2.66 9.06
CA SER A 294 -17.64 -1.57 8.70
C SER A 294 -18.26 -1.77 7.32
N THR A 295 -17.52 -2.37 6.37
CA THR A 295 -18.07 -2.75 5.05
C THR A 295 -18.89 -4.04 5.08
N GLY A 296 -18.72 -4.90 6.09
CA GLY A 296 -19.36 -6.20 6.19
C GLY A 296 -20.50 -6.25 7.21
N ARG A 297 -21.71 -5.81 6.82
CA ARG A 297 -23.07 -6.04 7.39
C ARG A 297 -23.34 -6.10 8.91
N ASP A 298 -22.37 -6.06 9.80
CA ASP A 298 -22.55 -5.96 11.25
C ASP A 298 -21.40 -5.11 11.82
N PRO A 299 -21.55 -3.78 11.92
CA PRO A 299 -20.64 -2.98 12.72
C PRO A 299 -20.76 -3.49 14.17
N ALA A 300 -19.71 -4.12 14.67
CA ALA A 300 -19.65 -4.44 16.08
C ALA A 300 -19.80 -3.13 16.87
N ASN A 301 -20.77 -3.09 17.79
CA ASN A 301 -20.95 -2.05 18.81
C ASN A 301 -19.65 -1.87 19.58
N ASN A 302 -18.76 -1.05 19.05
CA ASN A 302 -17.58 -0.51 19.69
C ASN A 302 -17.72 1.00 19.60
N THR A 303 -16.99 1.71 20.46
CA THR A 303 -17.03 3.18 20.63
C THR A 303 -16.60 4.01 19.40
N LEU A 304 -16.62 3.43 18.20
CA LEU A 304 -16.19 4.02 16.94
C LEU A 304 -17.35 4.54 16.07
N ASP A 305 -18.60 4.46 16.50
CA ASP A 305 -19.80 4.93 15.77
C ASP A 305 -19.97 6.47 15.72
N GLN A 306 -18.91 7.25 15.97
CA GLN A 306 -18.98 8.72 15.96
C GLN A 306 -18.27 9.39 14.77
N VAL A 307 -17.95 8.65 13.70
CA VAL A 307 -17.32 9.17 12.49
C VAL A 307 -18.35 9.35 11.37
N PRO A 308 -18.52 10.57 10.79
CA PRO A 308 -19.42 10.80 9.65
C PRO A 308 -18.97 10.08 8.36
N ASP A 309 -19.93 9.47 7.66
CA ASP A 309 -19.75 8.62 6.47
C ASP A 309 -19.27 9.36 5.20
N ASP A 310 -19.31 10.69 5.14
CA ASP A 310 -19.12 11.45 3.90
C ASP A 310 -17.64 11.69 3.50
N HIS A 311 -16.69 11.13 4.25
CA HIS A 311 -15.27 11.11 3.90
C HIS A 311 -14.70 9.68 3.66
N CYS A 312 -15.59 8.72 3.36
CA CYS A 312 -15.27 7.33 3.04
C CYS A 312 -14.41 7.19 1.77
N THR A 313 -13.11 7.41 1.91
CA THR A 313 -12.09 6.57 1.27
C THR A 313 -10.70 6.65 1.89
N ASN A 314 -10.42 7.55 2.84
CA ASN A 314 -9.11 7.63 3.51
C ASN A 314 -9.13 8.15 4.96
N VAL A 315 -10.23 8.02 5.70
CA VAL A 315 -10.25 8.44 7.12
C VAL A 315 -9.85 7.28 8.02
N LEU A 316 -8.75 7.45 8.74
CA LEU A 316 -8.35 6.62 9.88
C LEU A 316 -8.50 7.46 11.15
N TYR A 317 -9.66 7.30 11.80
CA TYR A 317 -10.00 7.72 13.16
C TYR A 317 -10.18 9.23 13.45
N THR A 318 -11.21 9.53 14.24
CA THR A 318 -11.46 10.82 14.90
C THR A 318 -11.83 10.57 16.36
N GLU A 319 -11.29 11.38 17.27
CA GLU A 319 -11.69 11.43 18.68
C GLU A 319 -12.53 12.68 18.94
N LYS A 320 -13.66 12.52 19.65
CA LYS A 320 -14.40 13.63 20.26
C LYS A 320 -13.95 13.76 21.71
N LEU A 321 -13.26 14.86 22.02
CA LEU A 321 -13.05 15.31 23.39
C LEU A 321 -14.41 15.74 23.97
N GLY A 322 -14.85 15.02 25.00
CA GLY A 322 -16.03 15.34 25.76
C GLY A 322 -15.94 16.75 26.36
N SER A 323 -17.03 17.49 26.21
CA SER A 323 -17.34 18.65 27.01
C SER A 323 -17.59 18.23 28.46
N SER A 324 -16.68 18.57 29.36
CA SER A 324 -17.01 18.81 30.76
C SER A 324 -16.51 20.20 31.12
N VAL A 325 -17.48 21.04 31.48
CA VAL A 325 -17.32 22.28 32.26
C VAL A 325 -16.44 22.04 33.47
#